data_AF-A0A7Y0N2H3-F1
#
_entry.id   AF-A0A7Y0N2H3-F1
#
_cell.length_a   1.000
_cell.length_b   1.000
_cell.length_c   1.000
_cell.angle_alpha   90.00
_cell.angle_beta   90.00
_cell.angle_gamma   90.00
#
_symmetry.space_group_name_H-M   'P 1'
#
loop_
_entity.id
_entity.type
_entity.pdbx_description
1 polymer ?
#
loop_
_entity_poly.entity_id
_entity_poly.type
_entity_poly.pdbx_seq_one_letter_code
_entity_poly.pdbx_strand_id
1 'polypeptide(L)' 'LSNNTNLVRHIQKNITATIERFEPRLLNVEVHYREDHHNPLQLGFGIRGEVSHNGGKVPMSIDVYMGTDGQFNV' A
#
# COMPACT_ATOMS: atom_id res chain seq x y z
N LEU A 1 -1.30 -9.74 21.97
CA LEU A 1 -0.85 -8.54 21.24
C LEU A 1 -0.01 -8.85 19.98
N SER A 2 0.31 -10.11 19.66
CA SER A 2 1.23 -10.51 18.58
C SER A 2 0.61 -10.87 17.22
N ASN A 3 -0.72 -11.00 17.10
CA ASN A 3 -1.35 -11.47 15.86
C ASN A 3 -1.64 -10.36 14.84
N ASN A 4 -2.01 -9.15 15.28
CA ASN A 4 -2.38 -8.06 14.37
C ASN A 4 -1.18 -7.52 13.57
N THR A 5 0.01 -7.46 14.19
CA THR A 5 1.24 -7.03 13.51
C THR A 5 1.62 -7.97 12.37
N ASN A 6 1.29 -9.26 12.48
CA ASN A 6 1.54 -10.23 11.42
C ASN A 6 0.62 -10.02 10.22
N LEU A 7 -0.65 -9.66 10.45
CA LEU A 7 -1.61 -9.40 9.37
C LEU A 7 -1.23 -8.16 8.57
N VAL A 8 -0.96 -7.03 9.25
CA VAL A 8 -0.54 -5.78 8.59
C VAL A 8 0.71 -6.02 7.75
N ARG A 9 1.72 -6.68 8.33
CA ARG A 9 2.96 -7.02 7.62
C ARG A 9 2.72 -7.95 6.43
N HIS A 10 1.82 -8.91 6.56
CA HIS A 10 1.46 -9.81 5.46
C HIS A 10 0.80 -9.06 4.30
N ILE A 11 -0.13 -8.15 4.60
CA ILE A 11 -0.79 -7.32 3.58
C ILE A 11 0.22 -6.40 2.90
N GLN A 12 1.10 -5.73 3.66
CA GLN A 12 2.17 -4.91 3.08
C GLN A 12 3.02 -5.70 2.08
N LYS A 13 3.47 -6.90 2.46
CA LYS A 13 4.23 -7.78 1.55
C LYS A 13 3.44 -8.16 0.29
N ASN A 14 2.15 -8.47 0.43
CA ASN A 14 1.31 -8.82 -0.70
C ASN A 14 1.11 -7.64 -1.65
N ILE A 15 0.90 -6.43 -1.12
CA ILE A 15 0.80 -5.19 -1.91
C ILE A 15 2.10 -4.96 -2.66
N THR A 16 3.25 -4.99 -1.97
CA THR A 16 4.57 -4.83 -2.59
C THR A 16 4.79 -5.84 -3.71
N ALA A 17 4.58 -7.14 -3.45
CA ALA A 17 4.77 -8.19 -4.45
C ALA A 17 3.81 -8.05 -5.65
N THR A 18 2.59 -7.58 -5.42
CA THR A 18 1.61 -7.32 -6.48
C THR A 18 2.09 -6.19 -7.39
N ILE A 19 2.54 -5.08 -6.81
CA ILE A 19 3.05 -3.92 -7.57
C ILE A 19 4.30 -4.31 -8.35
N GLU A 20 5.26 -4.98 -7.72
CA GLU A 20 6.48 -5.44 -8.38
C GLU A 20 6.18 -6.37 -9.57
N ARG A 21 5.15 -7.20 -9.44
CA ARG A 21 4.75 -8.15 -10.49
C ARG A 21 3.99 -7.50 -11.65
N PHE A 22 3.09 -6.55 -11.36
CA PHE A 22 2.13 -6.04 -12.34
C PHE A 22 2.37 -4.58 -12.76
N GLU A 23 3.11 -3.80 -12.00
CA GLU A 23 3.47 -2.41 -12.31
C GLU A 23 5.00 -2.19 -12.24
N PRO A 24 5.78 -2.83 -13.12
CA PRO A 24 7.25 -2.79 -13.09
C PRO A 24 7.84 -1.39 -13.36
N ARG A 25 7.00 -0.43 -13.82
CA ARG A 25 7.39 0.97 -14.03
C ARG A 25 7.46 1.75 -12.71
N LEU A 26 6.77 1.27 -11.68
CA LEU A 26 6.78 1.88 -10.36
C LEU A 26 7.95 1.30 -9.56
N LEU A 27 8.97 2.12 -9.36
CA LEU A 27 10.21 1.77 -8.67
C LEU A 27 10.21 2.34 -7.25
N ASN A 28 11.11 1.84 -6.40
CA ASN A 28 11.29 2.30 -5.02
C ASN A 28 9.97 2.30 -4.22
N VAL A 29 9.22 1.20 -4.36
CA VAL A 29 7.89 1.06 -3.74
C VAL A 29 8.04 0.90 -2.22
N GLU A 30 7.40 1.80 -1.48
CA GLU A 30 7.23 1.70 -0.03
C GLU A 30 5.75 1.62 0.32
N VAL A 31 5.36 0.62 1.10
CA VAL A 31 4.00 0.45 1.60
C VAL A 31 3.99 0.69 3.11
N HIS A 32 3.23 1.67 3.58
CA HIS A 32 3.12 2.02 4.99
C HIS A 32 1.67 1.86 5.48
N TYR A 33 1.50 1.21 6.63
CA TYR A 33 0.22 1.12 7.29
C TYR A 33 -0.17 2.49 7.86
N ARG A 34 -1.42 2.89 7.62
CA ARG A 34 -2.02 4.12 8.12
C ARG A 34 -3.16 3.75 9.05
N GLU A 35 -2.92 3.89 10.34
CA GLU A 35 -3.96 3.71 11.35
C GLU A 35 -4.89 4.92 11.37
N ASP A 36 -6.20 4.69 11.27
CA ASP A 36 -7.22 5.73 11.46
C ASP A 36 -8.05 5.42 12.70
N HIS A 37 -7.87 6.24 13.73
CA HIS A 37 -8.60 6.10 14.99
C HIS A 37 -10.08 6.50 14.89
N HIS A 38 -10.50 7.20 13.84
CA HIS A 38 -11.90 7.53 13.59
C HIS A 38 -12.64 6.40 12.88
N ASN A 39 -11.91 5.53 12.17
CA ASN A 39 -12.47 4.36 11.49
C ASN A 39 -11.63 3.10 11.77
N PRO A 40 -11.70 2.55 13.00
CA PRO A 40 -10.83 1.47 13.46
C PRO A 40 -11.08 0.12 12.76
N LEU A 41 -12.19 0.01 12.03
CA LEU A 41 -12.54 -1.20 11.27
C LEU A 41 -12.00 -1.18 9.83
N GLN A 42 -11.32 -0.10 9.45
CA GLN A 42 -10.69 0.05 8.14
C GLN A 42 -9.17 -0.10 8.27
N LEU A 43 -8.57 -0.84 7.33
CA LEU A 43 -7.11 -0.88 7.20
C LEU A 43 -6.69 0.07 6.09
N GLY A 44 -5.95 1.13 6.45
CA GLY A 44 -5.36 2.06 5.50
C GLY A 44 -3.92 1.67 5.15
N PHE A 45 -3.56 1.77 3.88
CA PHE A 45 -2.19 1.59 3.40
C PHE A 45 -1.85 2.70 2.43
N GLY A 46 -0.81 3.46 2.74
CA GLY A 46 -0.23 4.40 1.77
C GLY A 46 0.89 3.70 1.01
N ILE A 47 0.91 3.90 -0.30
CA ILE A 47 1.91 3.36 -1.22
C ILE A 47 2.62 4.56 -1.83
N ARG A 48 3.95 4.57 -1.73
CA ARG A 48 4.81 5.56 -2.38
C ARG A 48 5.73 4.86 -3.35
N GLY A 49 6.08 5.55 -4.43
CA GLY A 49 7.09 5.08 -5.36
C GLY A 49 7.43 6.14 -6.39
N GLU A 50 8.24 5.77 -7.36
CA GLU A 50 8.75 6.65 -8.40
C GLU A 50 8.51 6.03 -9.77
N VAL A 51 8.01 6.81 -10.73
CA VAL A 51 7.93 6.39 -12.14
C VAL A 51 8.93 7.19 -12.95
N SER A 52 9.68 6.51 -13.81
CA SER A 52 10.51 7.19 -14.82
C SER A 52 9.63 7.64 -15.98
N HIS A 53 9.48 8.94 -16.18
CA HIS A 53 8.70 9.52 -17.26
C HIS A 53 9.41 10.75 -17.84
N ASN A 54 9.54 10.81 -19.18
CA ASN A 54 10.19 11.89 -19.91
C ASN A 54 11.60 12.26 -19.41
N GLY A 55 12.40 11.26 -19.02
CA GLY A 55 13.77 11.45 -18.54
C GLY A 55 13.87 11.98 -17.09
N GLY A 56 12.73 12.18 -16.42
CA GLY A 56 12.65 12.55 -15.02
C GLY A 56 12.03 11.44 -14.15
N LYS A 57 12.28 11.53 -12.84
CA LYS A 57 11.58 10.69 -11.86
C LYS A 57 10.38 11.46 -11.31
N VAL A 58 9.19 10.87 -11.43
CA VAL A 58 7.94 11.44 -10.94
C VAL A 58 7.51 10.65 -9.72
N PRO A 59 7.41 11.27 -8.53
CA PRO A 59 6.91 10.58 -7.35
C PRO A 59 5.41 10.30 -7.50
N MET A 60 4.99 9.10 -7.12
CA MET A 60 3.58 8.73 -7.05
C MET A 60 3.22 8.34 -5.62
N SER A 61 2.00 8.67 -5.23
CA SER A 61 1.39 8.27 -3.97
C SER A 61 0.00 7.72 -4.25
N ILE A 62 -0.29 6.55 -3.71
CA ILE A 62 -1.60 5.88 -3.83
C ILE A 62 -2.03 5.53 -2.41
N ASP A 63 -3.23 5.93 -2.03
CA ASP A 63 -3.82 5.50 -0.77
C ASP A 63 -4.81 4.37 -1.06
N VAL A 64 -4.70 3.28 -0.31
CA VAL A 64 -5.56 2.10 -0.46
C VAL A 64 -6.21 1.80 0.88
N TYR A 65 -7.51 1.58 0.85
CA TYR A 65 -8.32 1.33 2.04
C TYR A 65 -9.05 0.00 1.92
N MET A 66 -8.94 -0.84 2.94
CA MET A 66 -9.72 -2.08 3.03
C MET A 66 -10.84 -1.92 4.05
N GLY A 67 -12.09 -2.07 3.60
CA GLY A 67 -13.27 -2.06 4.44
C GLY A 67 -13.52 -3.41 5.15
N THR A 68 -14.54 -3.46 6.00
CA THR A 68 -14.96 -4.67 6.73
C THR A 68 -15.48 -5.78 5.83
N ASP A 69 -15.84 -5.44 4.59
CA ASP A 69 -16.26 -6.36 3.53
C ASP A 69 -15.07 -7.02 2.81
N GLY A 70 -13.83 -6.63 3.15
CA GLY A 70 -12.61 -7.13 2.52
C GLY A 70 -12.35 -6.54 1.14
N GLN A 71 -13.13 -5.55 0.69
CA GLN A 71 -12.91 -4.88 -0.59
C GLN A 71 -11.86 -3.77 -0.45
N PHE A 72 -11.02 -3.64 -1.49
CA PHE A 72 -10.04 -2.58 -1.60
C PHE A 72 -10.64 -1.40 -2.37
N ASN A 73 -10.60 -0.23 -1.76
CA ASN A 73 -10.91 1.04 -2.39
C ASN A 73 -9.61 1.82 -2.57
N VAL A 74 -9.42 2.40 -3.76
CA VAL A 74 -8.26 3.21 -4.15
C VAL A 74 -8.70 4.64 -4.38
#